data_AF-A0A1D2VI62-F1
#
_entry.id   AF-A0A1D2VI62-F1
#
_cell.length_a   1.000
_cell.length_b   1.000
_cell.length_c   1.000
_cell.angle_alpha   90.00
_cell.angle_beta   90.00
_cell.angle_gamma   90.00
#
_symmetry.space_group_name_H-M   'P 1'
#
loop_
_entity.id
_entity.type
_entity.pdbx_description
1 polymer ?
#
loop_
_entity_poly.entity_id
_entity_poly.type
_entity_poly.pdbx_seq_one_letter_code
_entity_poly.pdbx_strand_id
1 'polypeptide(L)'
;MILKHLLPILLLSWFAIVVNASPGDRLPEFKQCVQACQQLTCDNIKPTKSLKRSNRFYNKDYFDDPVIPLHLKLLLWDCNSNCDYQCQKIINFVRKSKNQEIHQFHGKWYFKRLFGCQELASAVFSILNFMSHYYGYNILKKNISIAQKLKSSHGNGYNKNNKNNNEIITLLNTYKFTAIISICAWFFSTVFHIRDLNVTETLDYFFAGATVMSGFYSVTTRCFNLHLVQNSKKRALFIGLCLFIYSCHILRLTIKWGYSYNMKFNIFIGVVQYFEWFHVAITSFVRSCNMKDNSSHAKNISLLSRYTLTSENYFHLTPIFLVLCVSCGMSFELFDFSPINDLVDAHALWHATTVLPGYLWYRWMIYDINCFKDKAI
;
A
#
# COMPACT_ATOMS: atom_id res chain seq x y z
N MET A 1 14.19 -33.74 30.22
CA MET A 1 13.17 -33.45 29.18
C MET A 1 12.38 -32.15 29.41
N ILE A 2 12.63 -31.39 30.49
CA ILE A 2 11.92 -30.13 30.80
C ILE A 2 12.72 -28.87 30.34
N LEU A 3 14.03 -29.01 30.04
CA LEU A 3 14.87 -27.87 29.64
C LEU A 3 14.73 -27.40 28.17
N LYS A 4 14.08 -28.18 27.28
CA LYS A 4 13.92 -27.81 25.85
C LYS A 4 12.75 -26.85 25.58
N HIS A 5 11.89 -26.60 26.56
CA HIS A 5 10.72 -25.72 26.43
C HIS A 5 10.83 -24.38 27.16
N LEU A 6 11.93 -24.15 27.90
CA LEU A 6 12.18 -22.87 28.58
C LEU A 6 12.95 -21.86 27.70
N LEU A 7 13.70 -22.32 26.70
CA LEU A 7 14.46 -21.46 25.79
C LEU A 7 13.57 -20.54 24.92
N PRO A 8 12.40 -20.99 24.39
CA PRO A 8 11.49 -20.10 23.66
C PRO A 8 10.83 -19.06 24.58
N ILE A 9 10.62 -19.39 25.85
CA ILE A 9 9.96 -18.51 26.84
C ILE A 9 10.93 -17.43 27.35
N LEU A 10 12.22 -17.77 27.51
CA LEU A 10 13.29 -16.81 27.82
C LEU A 10 13.71 -15.94 26.61
N LEU A 11 13.50 -16.41 25.37
CA LEU A 11 13.66 -15.59 24.16
C LEU A 11 12.43 -14.70 23.89
N LEU A 12 11.24 -15.08 24.36
CA LEU A 12 10.02 -14.27 24.30
C LEU A 12 10.01 -13.12 25.32
N SER A 13 10.75 -13.22 26.44
CA SER A 13 10.87 -12.14 27.41
C SER A 13 11.88 -11.05 27.01
N TRP A 14 12.75 -11.28 26.01
CA TRP A 14 13.69 -10.27 25.51
C TRP A 14 13.03 -9.21 24.62
N PHE A 15 11.84 -9.48 24.08
CA PHE A 15 11.08 -8.51 23.27
C PHE A 15 9.92 -7.85 24.03
N ALA A 16 10.12 -7.55 25.31
CA ALA A 16 9.39 -6.45 25.93
C ALA A 16 9.91 -5.14 25.30
N ILE A 17 9.49 -4.87 24.07
CA ILE A 17 9.70 -3.56 23.43
C ILE A 17 8.94 -2.58 24.30
N VAL A 18 9.68 -1.77 25.05
CA VAL A 18 9.15 -0.59 25.70
C VAL A 18 8.55 0.26 24.58
N VAL A 19 7.22 0.38 24.56
CA VAL A 19 6.52 1.30 23.65
C VAL A 19 6.84 2.70 24.16
N ASN A 20 7.92 3.27 23.66
CA ASN A 20 8.27 4.66 23.95
C ASN A 20 7.37 5.55 23.09
N ALA A 21 6.75 6.54 23.73
CA ALA A 21 6.16 7.65 23.01
C ALA A 21 7.24 8.36 22.16
N SER A 22 6.83 9.00 21.09
CA SER A 22 7.74 9.69 20.18
C SER A 22 8.58 10.71 20.96
N PRO A 23 9.83 10.98 20.54
CA PRO A 23 10.66 11.98 21.20
C PRO A 23 9.95 13.35 21.33
N GLY A 24 9.19 13.77 20.31
CA GLY A 24 8.42 15.02 20.33
C GLY A 24 7.35 15.06 21.42
N ASP A 25 6.64 13.94 21.64
CA ASP A 25 5.59 13.83 22.66
C ASP A 25 6.12 13.98 24.08
N ARG A 26 7.42 13.73 24.27
CA ARG A 26 8.10 13.80 25.57
C ARG A 26 8.67 15.18 25.87
N LEU A 27 8.75 16.08 24.88
CA LEU A 27 9.27 17.42 25.07
C LEU A 27 8.43 18.22 26.07
N PRO A 28 9.03 18.75 27.15
CA PRO A 28 8.32 19.61 28.10
C PRO A 28 7.66 20.81 27.41
N GLU A 29 8.35 21.42 26.44
CA GLU A 29 7.84 22.56 25.69
C GLU A 29 6.63 22.21 24.82
N PHE A 30 6.54 20.99 24.27
CA PHE A 30 5.38 20.55 23.51
C PHE A 30 4.16 20.36 24.43
N LYS A 31 4.34 19.64 25.54
CA LYS A 31 3.27 19.44 26.55
C LYS A 31 2.75 20.76 27.11
N GLN A 32 3.66 21.67 27.46
CA GLN A 32 3.31 23.01 27.95
C GLN A 32 2.56 23.83 26.90
N CYS A 33 2.94 23.73 25.62
CA CYS A 33 2.23 24.39 24.54
C CYS A 33 0.80 23.86 24.41
N VAL A 34 0.64 22.53 24.32
CA VAL A 34 -0.68 21.89 24.12
C VAL A 34 -1.61 22.23 25.29
N GLN A 35 -1.11 22.14 26.52
CA GLN A 35 -1.87 22.50 27.72
C GLN A 35 -2.32 23.97 27.69
N ALA A 36 -1.42 24.89 27.34
CA ALA A 36 -1.77 26.31 27.25
C ALA A 36 -2.80 26.58 26.15
N CYS A 37 -2.65 25.96 24.98
CA CYS A 37 -3.60 26.11 23.88
C CYS A 37 -4.98 25.58 24.26
N GLN A 38 -5.08 24.37 24.83
CA GLN A 38 -6.37 23.80 25.22
C GLN A 38 -7.10 24.70 26.23
N GLN A 39 -6.38 25.19 27.24
CA GLN A 39 -6.99 26.07 28.25
C GLN A 39 -7.41 27.42 27.70
N LEU A 40 -6.57 28.07 26.87
CA LEU A 40 -6.87 29.39 26.33
C LEU A 40 -7.95 29.36 25.26
N THR A 41 -7.93 28.34 24.42
CA THR A 41 -8.65 28.31 23.15
C THR A 41 -9.86 27.37 23.21
N CYS A 42 -9.77 26.22 23.90
CA CYS A 42 -10.88 25.27 24.00
C CYS A 42 -11.73 25.51 25.25
N ASP A 43 -11.08 25.73 26.40
CA ASP A 43 -11.77 25.97 27.67
C ASP A 43 -12.11 27.45 27.91
N ASN A 44 -11.62 28.35 27.05
CA ASN A 44 -11.78 29.80 27.14
C ASN A 44 -11.32 30.41 28.47
N ILE A 45 -10.28 29.84 29.09
CA ILE A 45 -9.70 30.33 30.34
C ILE A 45 -8.90 31.60 30.05
N LYS A 46 -9.17 32.67 30.80
CA LYS A 46 -8.40 33.93 30.69
C LYS A 46 -7.02 33.76 31.34
N PRO A 47 -5.91 34.10 30.66
CA PRO A 47 -4.57 33.92 31.23
C PRO A 47 -4.32 34.90 32.37
N THR A 48 -4.04 34.37 33.57
CA THR A 48 -3.62 35.17 34.73
C THR A 48 -2.12 35.50 34.66
N LYS A 49 -1.68 36.53 35.38
CA LYS A 49 -0.24 36.88 35.49
C LYS A 49 0.60 35.71 36.01
N SER A 50 0.05 34.88 36.90
CA SER A 50 0.73 33.70 37.44
C SER A 50 0.98 32.65 36.35
N LEU A 51 -0.06 32.31 35.56
CA LEU A 51 0.06 31.34 34.46
C LEU A 51 1.06 31.80 33.39
N LYS A 52 1.07 33.09 33.06
CA LYS A 52 2.05 33.66 32.12
C LYS A 52 3.50 33.55 32.61
N ARG A 53 3.74 33.55 33.93
CA ARG A 53 5.08 33.40 34.51
C ARG A 53 5.53 31.93 34.55
N SER A 54 4.61 30.99 34.75
CA SER A 54 4.93 29.57 34.84
C SER A 54 5.12 28.92 33.47
N ASN A 55 4.39 29.37 32.44
CA ASN A 55 4.46 28.78 31.11
C ASN A 55 4.35 29.88 30.04
N ARG A 56 5.40 29.98 29.22
CA ARG A 56 5.55 31.01 28.18
C ARG A 56 4.46 31.00 27.10
N PHE A 57 3.76 29.87 26.94
CA PHE A 57 2.73 29.70 25.91
C PHE A 57 1.36 30.26 26.33
N TYR A 58 1.18 30.75 27.57
CA TYR A 58 -0.03 31.47 28.00
C TYR A 58 -0.14 32.89 27.43
N ASN A 59 0.17 33.06 26.15
CA ASN A 59 -0.17 34.27 25.40
C ASN A 59 -1.13 33.90 24.26
N LYS A 60 -2.27 34.61 24.17
CA LYS A 60 -3.30 34.32 23.17
C LYS A 60 -2.77 34.50 21.74
N ASP A 61 -1.77 35.37 21.55
CA ASP A 61 -1.18 35.67 20.24
C ASP A 61 -0.46 34.47 19.59
N TYR A 62 -0.19 33.39 20.34
CA TYR A 62 0.42 32.18 19.77
C TYR A 62 -0.56 31.26 19.05
N PHE A 63 -1.87 31.38 19.34
CA PHE A 63 -2.86 30.41 18.89
C PHE A 63 -3.94 31.04 18.02
N ASP A 64 -4.34 30.32 16.99
CA ASP A 64 -5.48 30.67 16.14
C ASP A 64 -6.78 30.79 16.97
N ASP A 65 -7.76 31.51 16.44
CA ASP A 65 -9.06 31.71 17.10
C ASP A 65 -9.75 30.38 17.49
N PRO A 66 -10.55 30.38 18.58
CA PRO A 66 -11.25 29.18 19.07
C PRO A 66 -12.31 28.65 18.11
N VAL A 67 -12.79 29.51 17.21
CA VAL A 67 -13.75 29.10 16.18
C VAL A 67 -12.99 28.44 15.04
N ILE A 68 -13.03 27.10 15.01
CA ILE A 68 -12.45 26.33 13.92
C ILE A 68 -13.13 26.71 12.58
N PRO A 69 -12.37 27.11 11.55
CA PRO A 69 -12.89 27.40 10.22
C PRO A 69 -13.66 26.23 9.59
N LEU A 70 -14.61 26.53 8.71
CA LEU A 70 -15.49 25.51 8.09
C LEU A 70 -14.69 24.40 7.39
N HIS A 71 -13.65 24.75 6.62
CA HIS A 71 -12.84 23.77 5.89
C HIS A 71 -12.12 22.77 6.83
N LEU A 72 -11.76 23.18 8.05
CA LEU A 72 -11.20 22.28 9.06
C LEU A 72 -12.30 21.45 9.73
N LYS A 73 -13.46 22.04 10.04
CA LYS A 73 -14.62 21.31 10.58
C LYS A 73 -15.11 20.20 9.66
N LEU A 74 -15.17 20.47 8.34
CA LEU A 74 -15.54 19.49 7.32
C LEU A 74 -14.61 18.27 7.30
N LEU A 75 -13.36 18.45 7.73
CA LEU A 75 -12.36 17.40 7.88
C LEU A 75 -12.22 16.92 9.33
N LEU A 76 -13.22 17.13 10.17
CA LEU A 76 -13.27 16.61 11.55
C LEU A 76 -12.08 17.07 12.41
N TRP A 77 -11.60 18.29 12.19
CA TRP A 77 -10.73 18.95 13.15
C TRP A 77 -11.57 19.55 14.27
N ASP A 78 -11.27 19.17 15.49
CA ASP A 78 -11.80 19.76 16.71
C ASP A 78 -10.77 20.72 17.34
N CYS A 79 -11.16 21.38 18.43
CA CYS A 79 -10.27 22.33 19.10
C CYS A 79 -9.00 21.65 19.63
N ASN A 80 -9.12 20.45 20.20
CA ASN A 80 -8.00 19.72 20.80
C ASN A 80 -6.96 19.31 19.77
N SER A 81 -7.39 18.68 18.67
CA SER A 81 -6.52 18.29 17.55
C SER A 81 -5.95 19.52 16.82
N ASN A 82 -6.67 20.63 16.77
CA ASN A 82 -6.12 21.87 16.24
C ASN A 82 -5.02 22.45 17.15
N CYS A 83 -5.20 22.40 18.48
CA CYS A 83 -4.17 22.81 19.44
C CYS A 83 -2.93 21.93 19.37
N ASP A 84 -3.10 20.61 19.27
CA ASP A 84 -2.00 19.66 19.07
C ASP A 84 -1.20 20.03 17.81
N TYR A 85 -1.88 20.17 16.67
CA TYR A 85 -1.24 20.60 15.40
C TYR A 85 -0.50 21.94 15.52
N GLN A 86 -1.14 22.96 16.11
CA GLN A 86 -0.52 24.28 16.24
C GLN A 86 0.76 24.21 17.07
N CYS A 87 0.77 23.40 18.13
CA CYS A 87 1.95 23.18 18.94
C CYS A 87 3.03 22.39 18.21
N GLN A 88 2.69 21.36 17.42
CA GLN A 88 3.68 20.70 16.56
C GLN A 88 4.35 21.71 15.61
N LYS A 89 3.55 22.58 14.97
CA LYS A 89 4.04 23.66 14.09
C LYS A 89 5.00 24.61 14.81
N ILE A 90 4.59 25.12 15.97
CA ILE A 90 5.39 26.08 16.76
C ILE A 90 6.70 25.44 17.21
N ILE A 91 6.64 24.24 17.80
CA ILE A 91 7.84 23.55 18.28
C ILE A 91 8.77 23.21 17.12
N ASN A 92 8.26 22.70 16.00
CA ASN A 92 9.05 22.41 14.81
C ASN A 92 9.77 23.68 14.30
N PHE A 93 9.06 24.81 14.20
CA PHE A 93 9.65 26.08 13.77
C PHE A 93 10.73 26.60 14.74
N VAL A 94 10.48 26.56 16.04
CA VAL A 94 11.45 27.00 17.05
C VAL A 94 12.71 26.14 17.02
N ARG A 95 12.58 24.82 16.84
CA ARG A 95 13.73 23.92 16.76
C ARG A 95 14.53 24.10 15.48
N LYS A 96 13.85 24.23 14.32
CA LYS A 96 14.49 24.56 13.04
C LYS A 96 15.27 25.87 13.10
N SER A 97 14.67 26.95 13.65
CA SER A 97 15.35 28.25 13.77
C SER A 97 16.55 28.25 14.71
N LYS A 98 16.63 27.29 15.63
CA LYS A 98 17.75 27.10 16.55
C LYS A 98 18.75 26.04 16.08
N ASN A 99 18.61 25.49 14.87
CA ASN A 99 19.39 24.36 14.36
C ASN A 99 19.40 23.16 15.34
N GLN A 100 18.25 22.89 15.97
CA GLN A 100 18.07 21.74 16.85
C GLN A 100 17.47 20.57 16.07
N GLU A 101 17.74 19.36 16.53
CA GLU A 101 17.13 18.13 15.99
C GLU A 101 15.60 18.24 16.01
N ILE A 102 14.95 18.00 14.88
CA ILE A 102 13.48 17.94 14.79
C ILE A 102 13.00 16.54 15.19
N HIS A 103 11.80 16.45 15.74
CA HIS A 103 11.28 15.20 16.28
C HIS A 103 9.91 14.88 15.69
N GLN A 104 9.59 13.58 15.65
CA GLN A 104 8.25 13.08 15.39
C GLN A 104 7.34 13.31 16.60
N PHE A 105 6.07 13.57 16.32
CA PHE A 105 4.96 13.69 17.26
C PHE A 105 3.94 12.60 16.93
N HIS A 106 3.50 11.83 17.93
CA HIS A 106 2.58 10.70 17.76
C HIS A 106 3.01 9.68 16.67
N GLY A 107 4.32 9.48 16.51
CA GLY A 107 4.93 8.56 15.54
C GLY A 107 5.06 9.13 14.13
N LYS A 108 4.78 10.42 13.93
CA LYS A 108 4.77 11.07 12.61
C LYS A 108 5.53 12.38 12.60
N TRP A 109 6.03 12.75 11.44
CA TRP A 109 6.63 14.08 11.25
C TRP A 109 5.56 15.18 11.22
N TYR A 110 5.98 16.41 11.53
CA TYR A 110 5.12 17.57 11.31
C TYR A 110 4.91 17.83 9.81
N PHE A 111 3.65 17.98 9.41
CA PHE A 111 3.28 18.40 8.06
C PHE A 111 2.56 19.74 8.09
N LYS A 112 2.86 20.60 7.12
CA LYS A 112 2.09 21.82 6.87
C LYS A 112 0.73 21.45 6.28
N ARG A 113 -0.35 21.70 7.02
CA ARG A 113 -1.71 21.50 6.51
C ARG A 113 -2.01 22.44 5.35
N LEU A 114 -2.57 21.88 4.28
CA LEU A 114 -3.06 22.63 3.11
C LEU A 114 -4.52 22.25 2.87
N PHE A 115 -5.41 23.25 2.80
CA PHE A 115 -6.87 23.05 2.72
C PHE A 115 -7.47 22.17 3.84
N GLY A 116 -6.76 22.07 4.97
CA GLY A 116 -7.12 21.20 6.10
C GLY A 116 -6.68 19.74 5.98
N CYS A 117 -6.13 19.34 4.83
CA CYS A 117 -5.50 18.04 4.63
C CYS A 117 -4.22 17.93 5.46
N GLN A 118 -4.05 16.81 6.16
CA GLN A 118 -2.88 16.58 7.01
C GLN A 118 -1.62 16.29 6.18
N GLU A 119 -1.72 15.37 5.22
CA GLU A 119 -0.59 14.90 4.40
C GLU A 119 -0.96 14.99 2.91
N LEU A 120 -0.97 16.22 2.35
CA LEU A 120 -1.49 16.46 1.00
C LEU A 120 -0.76 15.67 -0.09
N ALA A 121 0.57 15.56 -0.01
CA ALA A 121 1.34 14.84 -1.02
C ALA A 121 0.96 13.34 -1.03
N SER A 122 0.95 12.69 0.14
CA SER A 122 0.54 11.29 0.30
C SER A 122 -0.89 11.07 -0.20
N ALA A 123 -1.84 11.96 0.14
CA ALA A 123 -3.20 11.89 -0.34
C ALA A 123 -3.31 11.97 -1.87
N VAL A 124 -2.58 12.90 -2.51
CA VAL A 124 -2.57 13.04 -3.97
C VAL A 124 -1.97 11.79 -4.63
N PHE A 125 -0.84 11.28 -4.12
CA PHE A 125 -0.23 10.07 -4.67
C PHE A 125 -1.09 8.82 -4.45
N SER A 126 -1.84 8.74 -3.36
CA SER A 126 -2.85 7.69 -3.15
C SER A 126 -3.99 7.77 -4.18
N ILE A 127 -4.47 8.98 -4.52
CA ILE A 127 -5.45 9.18 -5.60
C ILE A 127 -4.89 8.70 -6.95
N LEU A 128 -3.63 9.02 -7.26
CA LEU A 128 -3.01 8.56 -8.51
C LEU A 128 -2.89 7.03 -8.57
N ASN A 129 -2.54 6.38 -7.46
CA ASN A 129 -2.56 4.92 -7.39
C ASN A 129 -3.98 4.36 -7.56
N PHE A 130 -5.00 4.95 -6.92
CA PHE A 130 -6.41 4.60 -7.13
C PHE A 130 -6.75 4.64 -8.61
N MET A 131 -6.37 5.70 -9.34
CA MET A 131 -6.61 5.84 -10.77
C MET A 131 -5.92 4.73 -11.58
N SER A 132 -4.67 4.38 -11.25
CA SER A 132 -3.95 3.29 -11.90
C SER A 132 -4.65 1.93 -11.71
N HIS A 133 -5.13 1.62 -10.51
CA HIS A 133 -5.86 0.38 -10.24
C HIS A 133 -7.28 0.38 -10.85
N TYR A 134 -7.95 1.53 -10.89
CA TYR A 134 -9.25 1.69 -11.55
C TYR A 134 -9.14 1.48 -13.08
N TYR A 135 -8.09 2.01 -13.69
CA TYR A 135 -7.75 1.72 -15.09
C TYR A 135 -7.56 0.21 -15.32
N GLY A 136 -6.79 -0.45 -14.46
CA GLY A 136 -6.59 -1.89 -14.47
C GLY A 136 -7.89 -2.69 -14.39
N TYR A 137 -8.77 -2.32 -13.46
CA TYR A 137 -10.09 -2.91 -13.31
C TYR A 137 -10.92 -2.84 -14.61
N ASN A 138 -10.93 -1.68 -15.29
CA ASN A 138 -11.67 -1.49 -16.53
C ASN A 138 -11.14 -2.37 -17.67
N ILE A 139 -9.81 -2.51 -17.80
CA ILE A 139 -9.20 -3.42 -18.78
C ILE A 139 -9.58 -4.87 -18.49
N LEU A 140 -9.49 -5.29 -17.23
CA LEU A 140 -9.82 -6.65 -16.82
C LEU A 140 -11.29 -6.96 -17.09
N LYS A 141 -12.20 -6.05 -16.71
CA LYS A 141 -13.63 -6.15 -16.99
C LYS A 141 -13.92 -6.33 -18.48
N LYS A 142 -13.30 -5.52 -19.35
CA LYS A 142 -13.44 -5.62 -20.81
C LYS A 142 -12.98 -6.99 -21.33
N ASN A 143 -11.81 -7.46 -20.88
CA ASN A 143 -11.26 -8.76 -21.31
C ASN A 143 -12.10 -9.95 -20.83
N ILE A 144 -12.69 -9.87 -19.64
CA ILE A 144 -13.64 -10.88 -19.13
C ILE A 144 -14.87 -10.95 -20.05
N SER A 145 -15.46 -9.81 -20.39
CA SER A 145 -16.63 -9.78 -21.28
C SER A 145 -16.32 -10.35 -22.67
N ILE A 146 -15.13 -10.07 -23.21
CA ILE A 146 -14.68 -10.66 -24.48
C ILE A 146 -14.55 -12.18 -24.36
N ALA A 147 -13.88 -12.67 -23.31
CA ALA A 147 -13.70 -14.11 -23.09
C ALA A 147 -15.04 -14.84 -22.89
N GLN A 148 -16.01 -14.20 -22.23
CA GLN A 148 -17.37 -14.73 -22.06
C GLN A 148 -18.12 -14.81 -23.39
N LYS A 149 -18.05 -13.78 -24.25
CA LYS A 149 -18.67 -13.81 -25.59
C LYS A 149 -18.09 -14.90 -26.47
N LEU A 150 -16.77 -15.07 -26.45
CA LEU A 150 -16.09 -16.15 -27.19
C LEU A 150 -16.55 -17.53 -26.72
N LYS A 151 -16.75 -17.72 -25.40
CA LYS A 151 -17.32 -18.96 -24.86
C LYS A 151 -18.76 -19.20 -25.35
N SER A 152 -19.63 -18.21 -25.29
CA SER A 152 -21.03 -18.35 -25.74
C SER A 152 -21.17 -18.63 -27.24
N SER A 153 -20.24 -18.10 -28.06
CA SER A 153 -20.26 -18.30 -29.52
C SER A 153 -19.90 -19.73 -29.97
N HIS A 154 -19.26 -20.54 -29.12
CA HIS A 154 -18.75 -21.88 -29.49
C HIS A 154 -19.73 -23.04 -29.18
N GLY A 155 -20.99 -22.75 -28.84
CA GLY A 155 -22.03 -23.76 -28.59
C GLY A 155 -21.83 -24.57 -27.30
N ASN A 156 -22.90 -25.27 -26.86
CA ASN A 156 -22.97 -26.03 -25.59
C ASN A 156 -22.17 -27.35 -25.58
N GLY A 157 -21.37 -27.64 -26.60
CA GLY A 157 -20.47 -28.79 -26.58
C GLY A 157 -19.33 -28.58 -25.59
N TYR A 158 -19.04 -29.57 -24.75
CA TYR A 158 -17.82 -29.60 -23.93
C TYR A 158 -16.61 -29.81 -24.84
N ASN A 159 -16.16 -28.74 -25.50
CA ASN A 159 -15.03 -28.77 -26.42
C ASN A 159 -13.79 -28.12 -25.78
N LYS A 160 -12.59 -28.48 -26.25
CA LYS A 160 -11.29 -28.02 -25.70
C LYS A 160 -11.21 -26.49 -25.57
N ASN A 161 -11.84 -25.76 -26.49
CA ASN A 161 -11.91 -24.29 -26.51
C ASN A 161 -12.73 -23.72 -25.33
N ASN A 162 -13.82 -24.38 -24.93
CA ASN A 162 -14.64 -23.97 -23.79
C ASN A 162 -13.91 -24.16 -22.45
N LYS A 163 -13.08 -25.22 -22.33
CA LYS A 163 -12.22 -25.44 -21.17
C LYS A 163 -11.18 -24.31 -21.04
N ASN A 164 -10.46 -23.99 -22.12
CA ASN A 164 -9.45 -22.92 -22.13
C ASN A 164 -10.05 -21.55 -21.76
N ASN A 165 -11.23 -21.21 -22.30
CA ASN A 165 -11.92 -19.96 -21.97
C ASN A 165 -12.29 -19.85 -20.48
N ASN A 166 -12.72 -20.95 -19.84
CA ASN A 166 -13.01 -20.95 -18.39
C ASN A 166 -11.76 -20.72 -17.54
N GLU A 167 -10.62 -21.28 -17.93
CA GLU A 167 -9.34 -21.13 -17.24
C GLU A 167 -8.84 -19.68 -17.33
N ILE A 168 -8.94 -19.07 -18.52
CA ILE A 168 -8.65 -17.64 -18.74
C ILE A 168 -9.57 -16.74 -17.92
N ILE A 169 -10.89 -16.99 -17.93
CA ILE A 169 -11.86 -16.21 -17.15
C ILE A 169 -11.57 -16.31 -15.65
N THR A 170 -11.14 -17.48 -15.17
CA THR A 170 -10.78 -17.70 -13.76
C THR A 170 -9.59 -16.84 -13.36
N LEU A 171 -8.54 -16.79 -14.19
CA LEU A 171 -7.37 -15.97 -13.94
C LEU A 171 -7.67 -14.46 -14.03
N LEU A 172 -8.44 -14.03 -15.04
CA LEU A 172 -8.88 -12.64 -15.16
C LEU A 172 -9.73 -12.18 -13.96
N ASN A 173 -10.62 -13.03 -13.45
CA ASN A 173 -11.42 -12.71 -12.26
C ASN A 173 -10.55 -12.60 -11.01
N THR A 174 -9.48 -13.39 -10.92
CA THR A 174 -8.51 -13.31 -9.83
C THR A 174 -7.79 -11.96 -9.84
N TYR A 175 -7.26 -11.52 -10.99
CA TYR A 175 -6.67 -10.19 -11.13
C TYR A 175 -7.67 -9.05 -10.88
N LYS A 176 -8.93 -9.23 -11.31
CA LYS A 176 -10.00 -8.24 -11.07
C LYS A 176 -10.30 -8.11 -9.58
N PHE A 177 -10.30 -9.21 -8.84
CA PHE A 177 -10.50 -9.18 -7.38
C PHE A 177 -9.38 -8.38 -6.70
N THR A 178 -8.12 -8.66 -7.02
CA THR A 178 -6.98 -7.87 -6.51
C THR A 178 -7.13 -6.39 -6.87
N ALA A 179 -7.54 -6.05 -8.09
CA ALA A 179 -7.77 -4.66 -8.49
C ALA A 179 -8.85 -3.97 -7.64
N ILE A 180 -9.97 -4.63 -7.34
CA ILE A 180 -11.02 -4.08 -6.48
C ILE A 180 -10.48 -3.81 -5.08
N ILE A 181 -9.73 -4.76 -4.50
CA ILE A 181 -9.12 -4.58 -3.18
C ILE A 181 -8.13 -3.41 -3.18
N SER A 182 -7.28 -3.28 -4.21
CA SER A 182 -6.34 -2.16 -4.33
C SER A 182 -7.06 -0.82 -4.49
N ILE A 183 -8.16 -0.75 -5.27
CA ILE A 183 -8.99 0.45 -5.37
C ILE A 183 -9.51 0.87 -3.99
N CYS A 184 -10.01 -0.08 -3.20
CA CYS A 184 -10.43 0.20 -1.83
C CYS A 184 -9.26 0.64 -0.94
N ALA A 185 -8.09 0.00 -1.04
CA ALA A 185 -6.91 0.37 -0.28
C ALA A 185 -6.48 1.81 -0.54
N TRP A 186 -6.34 2.20 -1.80
CA TRP A 186 -5.93 3.56 -2.14
C TRP A 186 -7.00 4.61 -1.83
N PHE A 187 -8.28 4.22 -1.84
CA PHE A 187 -9.34 5.07 -1.32
C PHE A 187 -9.18 5.32 0.19
N PHE A 188 -9.03 4.27 1.00
CA PHE A 188 -8.86 4.43 2.45
C PHE A 188 -7.55 5.12 2.83
N SER A 189 -6.46 4.84 2.10
CA SER A 189 -5.20 5.58 2.20
C SER A 189 -5.40 7.07 1.92
N THR A 190 -6.14 7.43 0.86
CA THR A 190 -6.46 8.84 0.57
C THR A 190 -7.22 9.48 1.72
N VAL A 191 -8.23 8.80 2.27
CA VAL A 191 -9.04 9.31 3.39
C VAL A 191 -8.17 9.50 4.64
N PHE A 192 -7.28 8.56 4.94
CA PHE A 192 -6.34 8.62 6.06
C PHE A 192 -5.36 9.80 5.95
N HIS A 193 -4.73 10.00 4.80
CA HIS A 193 -3.79 11.12 4.62
C HIS A 193 -4.49 12.48 4.55
N ILE A 194 -5.77 12.52 4.12
CA ILE A 194 -6.59 13.72 4.28
C ILE A 194 -6.83 14.02 5.75
N ARG A 195 -7.28 13.01 6.50
CA ARG A 195 -7.55 13.13 7.93
C ARG A 195 -7.23 11.85 8.69
N ASP A 196 -6.22 11.98 9.53
CA ASP A 196 -5.78 10.95 10.45
C ASP A 196 -6.68 10.85 11.68
N LEU A 197 -7.36 9.71 11.79
CA LEU A 197 -8.18 9.28 12.90
C LEU A 197 -7.94 7.79 13.10
N ASN A 198 -8.12 7.27 14.31
CA ASN A 198 -7.94 5.84 14.59
C ASN A 198 -8.69 4.93 13.59
N VAL A 199 -9.90 5.32 13.16
CA VAL A 199 -10.69 4.55 12.19
C VAL A 199 -10.11 4.63 10.78
N THR A 200 -9.66 5.81 10.34
CA THR A 200 -9.09 5.99 8.99
C THR A 200 -7.73 5.30 8.89
N GLU A 201 -6.90 5.40 9.94
CA GLU A 201 -5.65 4.65 10.11
C GLU A 201 -5.89 3.13 10.06
N THR A 202 -6.83 2.63 10.87
CA THR A 202 -7.13 1.19 10.92
C THR A 202 -7.56 0.65 9.56
N LEU A 203 -8.45 1.37 8.86
CA LEU A 203 -8.94 0.95 7.56
C LEU A 203 -7.85 0.97 6.49
N ASP A 204 -6.98 1.98 6.50
CA ASP A 204 -5.83 2.02 5.59
C ASP A 204 -4.94 0.78 5.76
N TYR A 205 -4.52 0.47 6.99
CA TYR A 205 -3.69 -0.70 7.24
C TYR A 205 -4.37 -2.03 6.97
N PHE A 206 -5.68 -2.14 7.24
CA PHE A 206 -6.44 -3.34 6.89
C PHE A 206 -6.40 -3.55 5.37
N PHE A 207 -6.74 -2.53 4.59
CA PHE A 207 -6.74 -2.68 3.13
C PHE A 207 -5.35 -2.76 2.50
N ALA A 208 -4.31 -2.19 3.12
CA ALA A 208 -2.92 -2.46 2.76
C ALA A 208 -2.61 -3.96 2.91
N GLY A 209 -2.99 -4.57 4.03
CA GLY A 209 -2.86 -6.01 4.24
C GLY A 209 -3.72 -6.86 3.29
N ALA A 210 -4.94 -6.42 2.99
CA ALA A 210 -5.80 -7.07 2.00
C ALA A 210 -5.16 -7.03 0.60
N THR A 211 -4.51 -5.93 0.24
CA THR A 211 -3.82 -5.80 -1.06
C THR A 211 -2.66 -6.78 -1.15
N VAL A 212 -1.84 -6.88 -0.11
CA VAL A 212 -0.74 -7.86 -0.05
C VAL A 212 -1.28 -9.29 -0.12
N MET A 213 -2.31 -9.63 0.65
CA MET A 213 -2.89 -10.98 0.65
C MET A 213 -3.57 -11.34 -0.68
N SER A 214 -4.33 -10.42 -1.27
CA SER A 214 -4.99 -10.65 -2.57
C SER A 214 -3.99 -10.68 -3.73
N GLY A 215 -2.89 -9.92 -3.63
CA GLY A 215 -1.73 -10.02 -4.52
C GLY A 215 -1.09 -11.41 -4.45
N PHE A 216 -0.82 -11.90 -3.24
CA PHE A 216 -0.30 -13.25 -3.00
C PHE A 216 -1.21 -14.32 -3.59
N TYR A 217 -2.51 -14.29 -3.25
CA TYR A 217 -3.49 -15.20 -3.85
C TYR A 217 -3.42 -15.21 -5.39
N SER A 218 -3.28 -14.03 -5.98
CA SER A 218 -3.25 -13.84 -7.42
C SER A 218 -2.01 -14.41 -8.09
N VAL A 219 -0.81 -14.06 -7.61
CA VAL A 219 0.43 -14.56 -8.21
C VAL A 219 0.59 -16.07 -7.96
N THR A 220 0.19 -16.60 -6.80
CA THR A 220 0.23 -18.04 -6.53
C THR A 220 -0.73 -18.80 -7.45
N THR A 221 -1.92 -18.22 -7.73
CA THR A 221 -2.87 -18.81 -8.70
C THR A 221 -2.28 -18.94 -10.10
N ARG A 222 -1.43 -17.99 -10.49
CA ARG A 222 -0.72 -18.01 -11.76
C ARG A 222 0.51 -18.93 -11.73
N CYS A 223 1.30 -18.90 -10.66
CA CYS A 223 2.54 -19.66 -10.48
C CYS A 223 2.28 -21.17 -10.45
N PHE A 224 1.29 -21.61 -9.68
CA PHE A 224 0.97 -23.04 -9.49
C PHE A 224 -0.19 -23.52 -10.38
N ASN A 225 -0.56 -22.74 -11.40
CA ASN A 225 -1.64 -23.07 -12.33
C ASN A 225 -2.97 -23.43 -11.63
N LEU A 226 -3.29 -22.73 -10.53
CA LEU A 226 -4.55 -22.97 -9.80
C LEU A 226 -5.78 -22.48 -10.58
N HIS A 227 -5.59 -21.66 -11.61
CA HIS A 227 -6.65 -21.23 -12.52
C HIS A 227 -7.20 -22.36 -13.40
N LEU A 228 -6.44 -23.47 -13.59
CA LEU A 228 -6.88 -24.62 -14.38
C LEU A 228 -8.10 -25.32 -13.75
N VAL A 229 -8.99 -25.86 -14.58
CA VAL A 229 -10.23 -26.53 -14.10
C VAL A 229 -9.90 -27.74 -13.22
N GLN A 230 -8.87 -28.50 -13.59
CA GLN A 230 -8.41 -29.69 -12.84
C GLN A 230 -7.89 -29.35 -11.43
N ASN A 231 -7.43 -28.12 -11.22
CA ASN A 231 -6.91 -27.64 -9.93
C ASN A 231 -7.97 -26.89 -9.10
N SER A 232 -9.25 -26.95 -9.48
CA SER A 232 -10.34 -26.23 -8.79
C SER A 232 -10.44 -26.51 -7.28
N LYS A 233 -10.28 -27.77 -6.85
CA LYS A 233 -10.26 -28.12 -5.43
C LYS A 233 -9.05 -27.51 -4.69
N LYS A 234 -7.86 -27.55 -5.29
CA LYS A 234 -6.65 -26.93 -4.75
C LYS A 234 -6.81 -25.41 -4.63
N ARG A 235 -7.42 -24.78 -5.64
CA ARG A 235 -7.76 -23.35 -5.63
C ARG A 235 -8.72 -23.01 -4.48
N ALA A 236 -9.79 -23.79 -4.30
CA ALA A 236 -10.74 -23.56 -3.22
C ALA A 236 -10.10 -23.69 -1.82
N LEU A 237 -9.27 -24.72 -1.61
CA LEU A 237 -8.50 -24.88 -0.38
C LEU A 237 -7.58 -23.68 -0.12
N PHE A 238 -6.87 -23.23 -1.16
CA PHE A 238 -5.97 -22.09 -1.04
C PHE A 238 -6.70 -20.77 -0.77
N ILE A 239 -7.87 -20.53 -1.38
CA ILE A 239 -8.75 -19.40 -1.02
C ILE A 239 -9.12 -19.47 0.46
N GLY A 240 -9.55 -20.63 0.95
CA GLY A 240 -9.87 -20.84 2.36
C GLY A 240 -8.69 -20.55 3.28
N LEU A 241 -7.48 -20.96 2.91
CA LEU A 241 -6.26 -20.69 3.66
C LEU A 241 -5.94 -19.18 3.70
N CYS A 242 -5.98 -18.48 2.57
CA CYS A 242 -5.74 -17.04 2.53
C CYS A 242 -6.76 -16.26 3.38
N LEU A 243 -8.04 -16.63 3.29
CA LEU A 243 -9.11 -16.02 4.10
C LEU A 243 -8.91 -16.29 5.58
N PHE A 244 -8.53 -17.52 5.96
CA PHE A 244 -8.24 -17.86 7.35
C PHE A 244 -7.06 -17.06 7.90
N ILE A 245 -5.91 -17.04 7.20
CA ILE A 245 -4.72 -16.29 7.60
C ILE A 245 -5.05 -14.80 7.77
N TYR A 246 -5.75 -14.21 6.79
CA TYR A 246 -6.10 -12.80 6.84
C TYR A 246 -7.12 -12.49 7.94
N SER A 247 -8.08 -13.38 8.20
CA SER A 247 -9.03 -13.23 9.30
C SER A 247 -8.32 -13.27 10.66
N CYS A 248 -7.35 -14.18 10.84
CA CYS A 248 -6.51 -14.20 12.03
C CYS A 248 -5.66 -12.93 12.19
N HIS A 249 -5.10 -12.42 11.09
CA HIS A 249 -4.36 -11.16 11.06
C HIS A 249 -5.21 -9.98 11.54
N ILE A 250 -6.42 -9.84 10.99
CA ILE A 250 -7.37 -8.79 11.36
C ILE A 250 -7.85 -8.95 12.80
N LEU A 251 -8.23 -10.17 13.21
CA LEU A 251 -8.63 -10.45 14.58
C LEU A 251 -7.52 -10.05 15.56
N ARG A 252 -6.27 -10.39 15.27
CA ARG A 252 -5.14 -9.97 16.09
C ARG A 252 -5.07 -8.45 16.18
N LEU A 253 -5.19 -7.74 15.05
CA LEU A 253 -5.00 -6.28 15.03
C LEU A 253 -6.11 -5.57 15.79
N THR A 254 -7.32 -6.11 15.75
CA THR A 254 -8.47 -5.64 16.53
C THR A 254 -8.29 -5.87 18.02
N ILE A 255 -7.75 -7.02 18.44
CA ILE A 255 -7.50 -7.32 19.87
C ILE A 255 -6.31 -6.51 20.40
N LYS A 256 -5.21 -6.45 19.64
CA LYS A 256 -3.99 -5.74 20.02
C LYS A 256 -3.36 -5.11 18.79
N TRP A 257 -3.66 -3.82 18.63
CA TRP A 257 -3.04 -2.97 17.61
C TRP A 257 -1.53 -3.01 17.72
N GLY A 258 -0.85 -3.05 16.57
CA GLY A 258 0.59 -3.10 16.53
C GLY A 258 1.12 -2.86 15.13
N TYR A 259 1.45 -1.61 14.84
CA TYR A 259 2.04 -1.19 13.57
C TYR A 259 3.22 -2.08 13.14
N SER A 260 4.18 -2.30 14.04
CA SER A 260 5.37 -3.11 13.75
C SER A 260 5.02 -4.57 13.38
N TYR A 261 3.93 -5.11 13.92
CA TYR A 261 3.48 -6.43 13.48
C TYR A 261 2.81 -6.37 12.11
N ASN A 262 1.94 -5.38 11.88
CA ASN A 262 1.29 -5.23 10.58
C ASN A 262 2.33 -5.15 9.46
N MET A 263 3.39 -4.36 9.66
CA MET A 263 4.52 -4.28 8.73
C MET A 263 5.24 -5.61 8.55
N LYS A 264 5.55 -6.34 9.64
CA LYS A 264 6.19 -7.67 9.53
C LYS A 264 5.34 -8.67 8.74
N PHE A 265 4.04 -8.70 8.97
CA PHE A 265 3.11 -9.56 8.23
C PHE A 265 3.12 -9.22 6.73
N ASN A 266 2.96 -7.93 6.40
CA ASN A 266 2.92 -7.47 5.01
C ASN A 266 4.24 -7.69 4.28
N ILE A 267 5.38 -7.41 4.93
CA ILE A 267 6.71 -7.64 4.36
C ILE A 267 6.92 -9.13 4.10
N PHE A 268 6.57 -10.01 5.06
CA PHE A 268 6.73 -11.45 4.88
C PHE A 268 5.96 -11.97 3.66
N ILE A 269 4.66 -11.67 3.57
CA ILE A 269 3.83 -12.10 2.44
C ILE A 269 4.27 -11.40 1.13
N GLY A 270 4.73 -10.15 1.19
CA GLY A 270 5.27 -9.41 0.05
C GLY A 270 6.56 -10.01 -0.51
N VAL A 271 7.49 -10.43 0.35
CA VAL A 271 8.73 -11.10 -0.08
C VAL A 271 8.44 -12.44 -0.75
N VAL A 272 7.47 -13.21 -0.23
CA VAL A 272 7.03 -14.45 -0.90
C VAL A 272 6.48 -14.15 -2.30
N GLN A 273 5.67 -13.10 -2.45
CA GLN A 273 5.18 -12.66 -3.75
C GLN A 273 6.30 -12.30 -4.72
N TYR A 274 7.37 -11.65 -4.26
CA TYR A 274 8.50 -11.28 -5.12
C TYR A 274 9.17 -12.52 -5.73
N PHE A 275 9.38 -13.57 -4.93
CA PHE A 275 9.92 -14.84 -5.44
C PHE A 275 8.99 -15.47 -6.49
N GLU A 276 7.68 -15.46 -6.25
CA GLU A 276 6.72 -16.00 -7.23
C GLU A 276 6.68 -15.17 -8.52
N TRP A 277 6.77 -13.84 -8.42
CA TRP A 277 6.84 -12.97 -9.60
C TRP A 277 8.10 -13.18 -10.42
N PHE A 278 9.25 -13.36 -9.76
CA PHE A 278 10.50 -13.72 -10.44
C PHE A 278 10.37 -15.08 -11.13
N HIS A 279 9.81 -16.08 -10.45
CA HIS A 279 9.57 -17.40 -11.04
C HIS A 279 8.68 -17.30 -12.29
N VAL A 280 7.56 -16.57 -12.22
CA VAL A 280 6.65 -16.39 -13.36
C VAL A 280 7.34 -15.66 -14.51
N ALA A 281 8.10 -14.60 -14.24
CA ALA A 281 8.83 -13.85 -15.26
C ALA A 281 9.88 -14.71 -15.99
N ILE A 282 10.70 -15.44 -15.23
CA ILE A 282 11.77 -16.29 -15.77
C ILE A 282 11.18 -17.45 -16.58
N THR A 283 10.16 -18.13 -16.06
CA THR A 283 9.52 -19.25 -16.78
C THR A 283 8.84 -18.79 -18.07
N SER A 284 8.18 -17.62 -18.06
CA SER A 284 7.61 -17.02 -19.27
C SER A 284 8.69 -16.63 -20.29
N PHE A 285 9.81 -16.07 -19.85
CA PHE A 285 10.95 -15.72 -20.71
C PHE A 285 11.60 -16.95 -21.36
N VAL A 286 11.99 -17.96 -20.56
CA VAL A 286 12.61 -19.20 -21.06
C VAL A 286 11.70 -19.90 -22.07
N ARG A 287 10.39 -19.96 -21.79
CA ARG A 287 9.42 -20.54 -22.72
C ARG A 287 9.35 -19.78 -24.04
N SER A 288 9.50 -18.46 -24.02
CA SER A 288 9.52 -17.63 -25.23
C SER A 288 10.77 -17.89 -26.08
N CYS A 289 11.95 -17.99 -25.45
CA CYS A 289 13.20 -18.34 -26.12
C CYS A 289 13.14 -19.70 -26.81
N ASN A 290 12.66 -20.74 -26.10
CA ASN A 290 12.58 -22.10 -26.65
C ASN A 290 11.66 -22.22 -27.87
N MET A 291 10.62 -21.39 -27.97
CA MET A 291 9.75 -21.40 -29.17
C MET A 291 10.42 -20.78 -30.40
N LYS A 292 11.31 -19.80 -30.21
CA LYS A 292 12.05 -19.17 -31.32
C LYS A 292 13.05 -20.13 -31.92
N ASP A 293 13.67 -20.97 -31.10
CA ASP A 293 14.67 -21.94 -31.54
C ASP A 293 14.06 -23.11 -32.35
N ASN A 294 12.83 -23.52 -32.00
CA ASN A 294 12.09 -24.56 -32.74
C ASN A 294 11.47 -24.07 -34.07
N SER A 295 11.48 -22.77 -34.36
CA SER A 295 10.93 -22.19 -35.60
C SER A 295 12.02 -22.01 -36.65
N SER A 296 12.50 -23.13 -37.20
CA SER A 296 13.48 -23.17 -38.31
C SER A 296 12.96 -22.59 -39.63
N HIS A 297 11.69 -22.18 -39.71
CA HIS A 297 11.01 -21.73 -40.93
C HIS A 297 10.87 -20.20 -41.07
N ALA A 298 11.30 -19.41 -40.06
CA ALA A 298 11.14 -17.95 -40.06
C ALA A 298 12.40 -17.17 -40.51
N LYS A 299 13.38 -17.82 -41.15
CA LYS A 299 14.67 -17.19 -41.50
C LYS A 299 14.58 -16.12 -42.60
N ASN A 300 13.51 -16.12 -43.40
CA ASN A 300 13.37 -15.23 -44.58
C ASN A 300 12.57 -13.93 -44.36
N ILE A 301 12.06 -13.65 -43.14
CA ILE A 301 11.34 -12.40 -42.82
C ILE A 301 12.17 -11.56 -41.82
N SER A 302 13.48 -11.44 -42.04
CA SER A 302 14.41 -11.07 -40.95
C SER A 302 15.10 -9.70 -41.07
N LEU A 303 14.75 -8.84 -42.03
CA LEU A 303 15.32 -7.49 -42.12
C LEU A 303 14.37 -6.37 -41.66
N LEU A 304 13.08 -6.43 -42.02
CA LEU A 304 12.10 -5.41 -41.59
C LEU A 304 11.50 -5.67 -40.19
N SER A 305 11.48 -6.93 -39.73
CA SER A 305 11.02 -7.27 -38.38
C SER A 305 12.04 -6.93 -37.28
N ARG A 306 13.32 -6.72 -37.63
CA ARG A 306 14.38 -6.44 -36.64
C ARG A 306 14.24 -5.10 -35.92
N TYR A 307 13.55 -4.13 -36.52
CA TYR A 307 13.30 -2.82 -35.90
C TYR A 307 12.07 -2.80 -34.97
N THR A 308 11.15 -3.78 -35.10
CA THR A 308 9.99 -3.95 -34.20
C THR A 308 10.23 -5.00 -33.10
N LEU A 309 11.39 -5.68 -33.11
CA LEU A 309 11.73 -6.83 -32.26
C LEU A 309 12.47 -6.51 -30.95
N THR A 310 12.60 -5.24 -30.56
CA THR A 310 13.29 -4.86 -29.31
C THR A 310 12.36 -4.73 -28.10
N SER A 311 11.03 -4.72 -28.25
CA SER A 311 10.10 -4.52 -27.12
C SER A 311 9.49 -5.81 -26.54
N GLU A 312 9.23 -6.85 -27.34
CA GLU A 312 8.47 -8.03 -26.87
C GLU A 312 9.27 -8.99 -25.97
N ASN A 313 10.58 -9.16 -26.21
CA ASN A 313 11.40 -10.10 -25.41
C ASN A 313 11.57 -9.64 -23.96
N TYR A 314 11.76 -8.34 -23.75
CA TYR A 314 11.92 -7.75 -22.41
C TYR A 314 10.58 -7.62 -21.68
N PHE A 315 9.47 -7.71 -22.41
CA PHE A 315 8.15 -7.64 -21.82
C PHE A 315 7.91 -8.80 -20.83
N HIS A 316 8.50 -9.98 -21.04
CA HIS A 316 8.46 -11.09 -20.08
C HIS A 316 9.18 -10.78 -18.75
N LEU A 317 10.20 -9.90 -18.77
CA LEU A 317 10.96 -9.49 -17.59
C LEU A 317 10.36 -8.26 -16.87
N THR A 318 9.27 -7.69 -17.40
CA THR A 318 8.54 -6.58 -16.77
C THR A 318 8.24 -6.84 -15.29
N PRO A 319 7.77 -8.02 -14.83
CA PRO A 319 7.51 -8.25 -13.41
C PRO A 319 8.74 -8.06 -12.53
N ILE A 320 9.93 -8.45 -13.01
CA ILE A 320 11.19 -8.27 -12.28
C ILE A 320 11.48 -6.78 -12.12
N PHE A 321 11.41 -6.03 -13.22
CA PHE A 321 11.59 -4.58 -13.19
C PHE A 321 10.59 -3.90 -12.24
N LEU A 322 9.31 -4.28 -12.31
CA LEU A 322 8.26 -3.72 -11.44
C LEU A 322 8.50 -4.04 -9.96
N VAL A 323 8.88 -5.29 -9.63
CA VAL A 323 9.24 -5.68 -8.25
C VAL A 323 10.44 -4.87 -7.75
N LEU A 324 11.46 -4.66 -8.58
CA LEU A 324 12.62 -3.84 -8.22
C LEU A 324 12.24 -2.37 -8.01
N CYS A 325 11.41 -1.78 -8.89
CA CYS A 325 10.91 -0.42 -8.72
C CYS A 325 10.15 -0.26 -7.39
N VAL A 326 9.25 -1.18 -7.09
CA VAL A 326 8.48 -1.19 -5.84
C VAL A 326 9.40 -1.40 -4.63
N SER A 327 10.39 -2.30 -4.72
CA SER A 327 11.36 -2.53 -3.62
C SER A 327 12.22 -1.30 -3.35
N CYS A 328 12.69 -0.63 -4.41
CA CYS A 328 13.42 0.63 -4.29
C CYS A 328 12.53 1.73 -3.69
N GLY A 329 11.26 1.81 -4.10
CA GLY A 329 10.29 2.72 -3.50
C GLY A 329 10.10 2.48 -2.01
N MET A 330 9.90 1.23 -1.59
CA MET A 330 9.77 0.86 -0.17
C MET A 330 11.01 1.21 0.65
N SER A 331 12.19 1.30 0.03
CA SER A 331 13.40 1.67 0.76
C SER A 331 13.35 3.09 1.32
N PHE A 332 12.52 3.99 0.77
CA PHE A 332 12.30 5.31 1.36
C PHE A 332 11.77 5.22 2.80
N GLU A 333 10.86 4.29 3.08
CA GLU A 333 10.34 4.04 4.44
C GLU A 333 11.43 3.65 5.43
N LEU A 334 12.49 2.98 4.96
CA LEU A 334 13.62 2.60 5.82
C LEU A 334 14.47 3.80 6.22
N PHE A 335 14.47 4.87 5.41
CA PHE A 335 15.21 6.09 5.70
C PHE A 335 14.43 7.06 6.59
N ASP A 336 13.09 7.02 6.57
CA ASP A 336 12.18 7.82 7.43
C ASP A 336 12.64 9.27 7.64
N PHE A 337 12.91 9.98 6.54
CA PHE A 337 13.41 11.35 6.61
C PHE A 337 12.27 12.35 6.83
N SER A 338 12.57 13.46 7.50
CA SER A 338 11.60 14.53 7.76
C SER A 338 11.10 15.19 6.47
N PRO A 339 9.84 15.64 6.39
CA PRO A 339 9.25 16.12 5.17
C PRO A 339 10.00 17.31 4.55
N ILE A 340 10.34 17.19 3.28
CA ILE A 340 10.88 18.25 2.43
C ILE A 340 9.82 19.35 2.35
N ASN A 341 10.20 20.57 2.71
CA ASN A 341 9.31 21.73 2.80
C ASN A 341 8.06 21.52 3.68
N ASP A 342 8.15 20.64 4.69
CA ASP A 342 7.01 20.26 5.55
C ASP A 342 5.83 19.65 4.76
N LEU A 343 6.07 19.08 3.56
CA LEU A 343 5.02 18.57 2.66
C LEU A 343 5.25 17.15 2.13
N VAL A 344 6.49 16.81 1.76
CA VAL A 344 6.81 15.54 1.09
C VAL A 344 7.83 14.77 1.91
N ASP A 345 7.42 13.66 2.50
CA ASP A 345 8.26 12.76 3.28
C ASP A 345 8.61 11.47 2.51
N ALA A 346 9.30 10.57 3.20
CA ALA A 346 9.62 9.25 2.70
C ALA A 346 8.37 8.46 2.26
N HIS A 347 7.30 8.53 3.05
CA HIS A 347 6.06 7.83 2.80
C HIS A 347 5.33 8.31 1.54
N ALA A 348 5.26 9.64 1.34
CA ALA A 348 4.73 10.23 0.12
C ALA A 348 5.52 9.81 -1.12
N LEU A 349 6.85 9.75 -1.04
CA LEU A 349 7.68 9.29 -2.16
C LEU A 349 7.43 7.81 -2.47
N TRP A 350 7.30 6.97 -1.46
CA TRP A 350 6.90 5.58 -1.63
C TRP A 350 5.57 5.49 -2.42
N HIS A 351 4.54 6.24 -2.04
CA HIS A 351 3.26 6.28 -2.78
C HIS A 351 3.45 6.74 -4.23
N ALA A 352 4.28 7.76 -4.47
CA ALA A 352 4.55 8.24 -5.82
C ALA A 352 5.20 7.15 -6.68
N THR A 353 6.14 6.37 -6.13
CA THR A 353 6.85 5.32 -6.87
C THR A 353 5.97 4.13 -7.25
N THR A 354 4.86 3.88 -6.57
CA THR A 354 3.95 2.75 -6.88
C THR A 354 2.94 3.04 -7.99
N VAL A 355 2.73 4.32 -8.34
CA VAL A 355 1.74 4.73 -9.36
C VAL A 355 2.01 4.09 -10.72
N LEU A 356 3.25 4.20 -11.21
CA LEU A 356 3.64 3.66 -12.52
C LEU A 356 3.65 2.12 -12.53
N PRO A 357 4.23 1.42 -11.52
CA PRO A 357 4.08 -0.01 -11.40
C PRO A 357 2.62 -0.48 -11.39
N GLY A 358 1.74 0.18 -10.63
CA GLY A 358 0.31 -0.12 -10.60
C GLY A 358 -0.33 -0.05 -11.99
N TYR A 359 0.06 0.93 -12.80
CA TYR A 359 -0.42 1.05 -14.19
C TYR A 359 0.12 -0.05 -15.12
N LEU A 360 1.41 -0.39 -15.00
CA LEU A 360 2.09 -1.35 -15.89
C LEU A 360 1.73 -2.81 -15.58
N TRP A 361 1.47 -3.16 -14.32
CA TRP A 361 1.13 -4.52 -13.89
C TRP A 361 -0.03 -5.13 -14.69
N TYR A 362 -1.12 -4.37 -14.86
CA TYR A 362 -2.30 -4.88 -15.57
C TYR A 362 -2.05 -5.14 -17.04
N ARG A 363 -1.25 -4.29 -17.70
CA ARG A 363 -0.87 -4.50 -19.10
C ARG A 363 -0.08 -5.78 -19.24
N TRP A 364 0.83 -6.04 -18.31
CA TRP A 364 1.61 -7.27 -18.30
C TRP A 364 0.73 -8.51 -18.04
N MET A 365 -0.17 -8.45 -17.06
CA MET A 365 -1.08 -9.57 -16.75
C MET A 365 -1.96 -9.96 -17.95
N ILE A 366 -2.45 -8.99 -18.73
CA ILE A 366 -3.22 -9.24 -19.95
C ILE A 366 -2.37 -9.89 -21.03
N TYR A 367 -1.14 -9.41 -21.22
CA TYR A 367 -0.21 -10.01 -22.18
C TYR A 367 0.13 -11.45 -21.81
N ASP A 368 0.46 -11.72 -20.54
CA ASP A 368 0.73 -13.06 -20.03
C ASP A 368 -0.46 -14.00 -20.29
N ILE A 369 -1.69 -13.52 -20.08
CA ILE A 369 -2.91 -14.26 -20.44
C ILE A 369 -3.00 -14.56 -21.94
N ASN A 370 -2.71 -13.58 -22.80
CA ASN A 370 -2.82 -13.76 -24.25
C ASN A 370 -1.77 -14.75 -24.78
N CYS A 371 -0.58 -14.84 -24.18
CA CYS A 371 0.41 -15.88 -24.50
C CYS A 371 -0.10 -17.31 -24.29
N PHE A 372 -1.18 -17.52 -23.52
CA PHE A 372 -1.85 -18.84 -23.40
C PHE A 372 -2.83 -19.10 -24.54
N LYS A 373 -3.48 -18.07 -25.09
CA LYS A 373 -4.47 -18.21 -26.17
C LYS A 373 -3.82 -18.71 -27.46
N ASP A 374 -2.64 -18.19 -27.78
CA ASP A 374 -1.95 -18.49 -29.04
C ASP A 374 -1.36 -19.92 -29.09
N LYS A 375 -1.46 -20.68 -27.98
CA LYS A 375 -0.96 -22.07 -27.88
C LYS A 375 -2.07 -23.12 -27.87
N ALA A 376 -3.32 -22.70 -28.07
CA ALA A 376 -4.49 -23.57 -28.07
C ALA A 376 -5.13 -23.79 -29.45
N ILE A 377 -4.50 -23.28 -30.53
CA ILE A 377 -4.92 -23.50 -31.92
C ILE A 377 -4.18 -24.71 -32.48
#